data_AF-A0A7W1LVH1-F1
#
_entry.id   AF-A0A7W1LVH1-F1
#
_cell.length_a   1.000
_cell.length_b   1.000
_cell.length_c   1.000
_cell.angle_alpha   90.00
_cell.angle_beta   90.00
_cell.angle_gamma   90.00
#
_symmetry.space_group_name_H-M   'P 1'
#
loop_
_entity.id
_entity.type
_entity.pdbx_description
1 polymer ?
#
loop_
_entity_poly.entity_id
_entity_poly.type
_entity_poly.pdbx_seq_one_letter_code
_entity_poly.pdbx_strand_id
1 'polypeptide(L)' 'LISGGGSKLPGFTEYLAKRFEMPVEVFDPFRRIKVDAKRFDPDYMREVIPEMAVAVGLALRGVDAG' A
#
# COMPACT_ATOMS: atom_id res chain seq x y z
N LEU A 1 -2.86 -6.01 8.67
CA LEU A 1 -2.46 -5.13 7.55
C LEU A 1 -3.44 -3.96 7.47
N ILE A 2 -2.95 -2.75 7.19
CA ILE A 2 -3.76 -1.54 6.99
C ILE A 2 -3.42 -0.87 5.65
N SER A 3 -4.35 -0.12 5.07
CA SER A 3 -4.17 0.59 3.79
C SER A 3 -4.90 1.94 3.79
N GLY A 4 -4.76 2.70 2.71
CA GLY A 4 -5.37 4.01 2.51
C GLY A 4 -4.54 5.15 3.12
N GLY A 5 -4.89 6.40 2.80
CA GLY A 5 -4.13 7.57 3.25
C GLY A 5 -4.03 7.70 4.77
N GLY A 6 -5.07 7.27 5.50
CA GLY A 6 -5.08 7.26 6.96
C GLY A 6 -4.02 6.34 7.58
N SER A 7 -3.54 5.32 6.85
CA SER A 7 -2.46 4.44 7.33
C SER A 7 -1.11 5.15 7.48
N LYS A 8 -0.93 6.32 6.85
CA LYS A 8 0.30 7.12 6.90
C LYS A 8 0.38 8.06 8.11
N LEU A 9 -0.67 8.13 8.93
CA LEU A 9 -0.66 8.98 10.11
C LEU A 9 0.50 8.56 11.03
N PRO A 10 1.42 9.47 11.42
CA PRO A 10 2.55 9.12 12.27
C PRO A 10 2.11 8.45 13.57
N GLY A 11 2.72 7.32 13.91
CA GLY A 11 2.41 6.56 15.11
C GLY A 11 1.16 5.68 15.02
N PHE A 12 0.42 5.70 13.91
CA PHE A 12 -0.85 4.96 13.79
C PHE A 12 -0.64 3.44 13.80
N THR A 13 0.37 2.95 13.09
CA THR A 13 0.69 1.52 13.06
C THR A 13 1.06 1.01 14.44
N GLU A 14 1.91 1.74 15.17
CA GLU A 14 2.36 1.43 16.52
C GLU A 14 1.19 1.47 17.52
N TYR A 15 0.32 2.48 17.39
CA TYR A 15 -0.89 2.60 18.20
C TYR A 15 -1.81 1.39 18.03
N LEU A 16 -2.10 0.99 16.78
CA LEU A 16 -2.95 -0.17 16.51
C LEU A 16 -2.29 -1.46 16.98
N ALA A 17 -0.99 -1.63 16.74
CA ALA A 17 -0.26 -2.82 17.18
C ALA A 17 -0.31 -2.99 18.70
N LYS A 18 -0.13 -1.90 19.46
CA LYS A 18 -0.28 -1.89 20.91
C LYS A 18 -1.71 -2.15 21.35
N ARG A 19 -2.69 -1.49 20.70
CA ARG A 19 -4.11 -1.57 21.08
C ARG A 19 -4.72 -2.94 20.87
N PHE A 20 -4.28 -3.66 19.85
CA PHE A 20 -4.77 -4.99 19.49
C PHE A 20 -3.82 -6.12 19.90
N GLU A 21 -2.68 -5.81 20.51
CA GLU A 21 -1.66 -6.78 20.93
C GLU A 21 -1.25 -7.74 19.79
N MET A 22 -1.18 -7.20 18.57
CA MET A 22 -0.89 -7.97 17.37
C MET A 22 -0.02 -7.18 16.38
N PRO A 23 0.76 -7.86 15.52
CA PRO A 23 1.50 -7.18 14.45
C PRO A 23 0.56 -6.44 13.51
N VAL A 24 0.85 -5.16 13.28
CA VAL A 24 0.19 -4.32 12.27
C VAL A 24 1.26 -3.79 11.33
N GLU A 25 1.01 -3.91 10.03
CA GLU A 25 1.91 -3.44 8.98
C GLU A 25 1.10 -2.71 7.92
N VAL A 26 1.72 -1.72 7.27
CA VAL A 26 1.16 -1.03 6.11
C VAL A 26 1.20 -1.98 4.92
N PHE A 27 0.06 -2.12 4.24
CA PHE A 27 -0.06 -2.95 3.06
C PHE A 27 0.62 -2.29 1.86
N ASP A 28 1.56 -3.00 1.25
CA ASP A 28 2.16 -2.65 -0.04
C ASP A 28 1.43 -3.38 -1.18
N PRO A 29 0.53 -2.69 -1.93
CA PRO A 29 -0.14 -3.28 -3.08
C PRO A 29 0.80 -3.59 -4.26
N PHE A 30 2.01 -3.03 -4.30
CA PHE A 30 3.01 -3.25 -5.34
C PHE A 30 4.00 -4.37 -4.99
N ARG A 31 3.87 -5.04 -3.83
CA ARG A 31 4.80 -6.10 -3.38
C ARG A 31 5.10 -7.18 -4.41
N ARG A 32 4.17 -7.43 -5.35
CA ARG A 32 4.31 -8.42 -6.44
C ARG A 32 4.23 -7.80 -7.85
N ILE A 33 4.36 -6.49 -7.96
CA ILE A 33 4.30 -5.73 -9.22
C ILE A 33 5.68 -5.12 -9.47
N LYS A 34 6.23 -5.33 -10.66
CA LYS A 34 7.49 -4.68 -11.06
C LYS A 34 7.21 -3.23 -11.43
N VAL A 35 7.87 -2.30 -10.74
CA VAL A 35 7.81 -0.87 -11.04
C VAL A 35 9.09 -0.47 -11.76
N ASP A 36 8.96 0.18 -12.91
CA ASP A 36 10.11 0.73 -13.64
C ASP A 36 10.51 2.08 -13.05
N ALA A 37 11.60 2.10 -12.29
CA ALA A 37 12.12 3.31 -11.65
C ALA A 37 12.61 4.40 -12.63
N LYS A 38 12.77 4.09 -13.93
CA LYS A 38 13.06 5.10 -14.96
C LYS A 38 11.80 5.85 -15.39
N ARG A 39 10.62 5.25 -15.19
CA ARG A 39 9.32 5.81 -15.57
C ARG A 39 8.57 6.38 -14.37
N PHE A 40 8.81 5.86 -13.19
CA PHE A 40 8.15 6.26 -11.95
C PHE A 40 9.19 6.63 -10.91
N ASP A 41 9.09 7.85 -10.39
CA ASP A 41 9.96 8.33 -9.31
C ASP A 41 9.74 7.48 -8.04
N PRO A 42 10.79 6.82 -7.50
CA PRO A 42 10.69 6.02 -6.29
C PRO A 42 10.23 6.78 -5.03
N ASP A 43 10.54 8.07 -4.90
CA ASP A 43 10.08 8.91 -3.78
C ASP A 43 8.57 9.13 -3.89
N TYR A 44 8.10 9.53 -5.07
CA TYR A 44 6.67 9.66 -5.34
C TYR A 44 5.92 8.35 -5.09
N MET A 45 6.47 7.22 -5.56
CA MET A 45 5.86 5.90 -5.35
C MET A 45 5.70 5.60 -3.86
N ARG A 46 6.73 5.85 -3.03
CA ARG A 46 6.66 5.64 -1.57
C ARG A 46 5.53 6.43 -0.91
N GLU A 47 5.23 7.63 -1.40
CA GLU A 47 4.14 8.45 -0.85
C GLU A 47 2.75 7.91 -1.18
N VAL A 48 2.56 7.39 -2.40
CA VAL A 48 1.24 7.00 -2.91
C VAL A 48 0.90 5.53 -2.68
N ILE A 49 1.91 4.65 -2.56
CA ILE A 49 1.73 3.17 -2.44
C ILE A 49 0.61 2.78 -1.46
N PRO A 50 0.55 3.29 -0.21
CA PRO A 50 -0.48 2.87 0.74
C PRO A 50 -1.91 3.20 0.29
N GLU A 51 -2.10 4.21 -0.56
CA GLU A 51 -3.40 4.66 -1.07
C GLU A 51 -3.88 3.83 -2.28
N MET A 52 -2.96 3.14 -2.96
CA MET A 52 -3.22 2.51 -4.25
C MET A 52 -3.89 1.13 -4.17
N ALA A 53 -4.23 0.64 -2.98
CA ALA A 53 -4.78 -0.70 -2.79
C ALA A 53 -6.02 -0.98 -3.67
N VAL A 54 -6.94 -0.01 -3.76
CA VAL A 54 -8.15 -0.13 -4.59
C VAL A 54 -7.82 -0.05 -6.08
N ALA A 55 -7.01 0.92 -6.50
CA ALA A 55 -6.64 1.13 -7.90
C ALA A 55 -5.90 -0.10 -8.48
N VAL A 56 -4.94 -0.65 -7.72
CA VAL A 56 -4.22 -1.87 -8.09
C VAL A 56 -5.18 -3.07 -8.20
N GLY A 57 -6.09 -3.24 -7.23
CA GLY A 57 -7.08 -4.32 -7.28
C GLY A 57 -8.01 -4.25 -8.50
N LEU A 58 -8.42 -3.04 -8.90
CA LEU A 58 -9.22 -2.82 -10.12
C LEU A 58 -8.42 -3.13 -11.39
N ALA A 59 -7.16 -2.70 -11.46
CA ALA A 59 -6.29 -2.98 -12.60
C ALA A 59 -6.05 -4.48 -12.77
N LEU A 60 -5.77 -5.22 -11.69
CA LEU A 60 -5.58 -6.67 -11.72
C LEU A 60 -6.85 -7.41 -12.19
N ARG A 61 -8.03 -6.99 -11.72
CA ARG A 61 -9.30 -7.56 -12.19
C ARG A 61 -9.51 -7.40 -13.69
N GLY A 62 -9.07 -6.27 -14.26
CA GLY A 62 -9.14 -6.04 -15.70
C GLY A 62 -8.22 -6.95 -16.51
N VAL A 63 -7.12 -7.42 -15.93
CA VAL A 63 -6.18 -8.37 -16.56
C VAL A 63 -6.72 -9.80 -16.51
N ASP A 64 -7.33 -10.21 -15.40
CA ASP A 64 -7.90 -11.56 -15.24
C ASP A 64 -9.17 -11.79 -16.09
N ALA A 65 -9.81 -10.71 -16.56
CA ALA A 65 -11.04 -10.76 -17.35
C ALA A 65 -10.81 -10.87 -18.88
N GLY A 66 -9.55 -10.91 -19.34
CA GLY A 66 -9.15 -11.09 -20.74
C GLY A 66 -8.43 -12.40 -20.98
#